data_AF-A0A2G6D422-F1
#
_entry.id   AF-A0A2G6D422-F1
#
_cell.length_a   1.000
_cell.length_b   1.000
_cell.length_c   1.000
_cell.angle_alpha   90.00
_cell.angle_beta   90.00
_cell.angle_gamma   90.00
#
_symmetry.space_group_name_H-M   'P 1'
#
loop_
_entity.id
_entity.type
_entity.pdbx_description
1 polymer ?
#
loop_
_entity_poly.entity_id
_entity_poly.type
_entity_poly.pdbx_seq_one_letter_code
_entity_poly.pdbx_strand_id
1 'polypeptide(L)' 'MKKRLLSRLLLTSLSPFLFINTASAAEQAMIVFDASGSMWARVDGREKIVVAKDALKQVVRQWNPETQLGLMAYGHRR' A
#
# COMPACT_ATOMS: atom_id res chain seq x y z
N MET A 1 40.28 63.49 14.10
CA MET A 1 38.87 63.62 13.66
C MET A 1 38.32 62.24 13.33
N LYS A 2 37.25 61.85 14.04
CA LYS A 2 36.66 60.51 14.07
C LYS A 2 35.89 60.25 12.76
N LYS A 3 36.39 59.37 11.88
CA LYS A 3 35.60 58.83 10.77
C LYS A 3 34.93 57.54 11.25
N ARG A 4 33.69 57.72 11.70
CA ARG A 4 32.69 56.66 11.84
C ARG A 4 32.54 55.98 10.48
N LEU A 5 32.62 54.66 10.43
CA LEU A 5 31.72 53.91 9.55
C LEU A 5 31.62 52.48 10.08
N LEU A 6 30.41 52.16 10.52
CA LEU A 6 30.04 50.92 11.16
C LEU A 6 30.26 49.78 10.17
N SER A 7 31.19 48.88 10.49
CA SER A 7 31.29 47.58 9.82
C SER A 7 30.05 46.78 10.22
N ARG A 8 29.05 46.77 9.34
CA ARG A 8 27.85 45.94 9.46
C ARG A 8 28.31 44.49 9.37
N LEU A 9 28.50 43.85 10.52
CA LEU A 9 28.72 42.42 10.63
C LEU A 9 27.49 41.74 9.99
N LEU A 10 27.68 41.18 8.80
CA LEU A 10 26.68 40.42 8.06
C LEU A 10 26.32 39.19 8.90
N LEU A 11 25.21 39.27 9.65
CA LEU A 11 24.56 38.10 10.23
C LEU A 11 23.94 37.33 9.06
N THR A 12 24.65 36.34 8.54
CA THR A 12 24.07 35.32 7.66
C THR A 12 23.06 34.53 8.50
N SER A 13 21.77 34.81 8.33
CA SER A 13 20.69 34.02 8.94
C SER A 13 20.70 32.63 8.31
N LEU A 14 21.26 31.66 9.03
CA LEU A 14 21.15 30.26 8.69
C LEU A 14 19.69 29.84 8.94
N SER A 15 18.81 30.05 7.95
CA SER A 15 17.45 29.53 8.00
C SER A 15 17.52 28.00 7.96
N PRO A 16 16.96 27.29 8.94
CA PRO A 16 16.87 25.84 8.86
C PRO A 16 15.85 25.51 7.76
N PHE A 17 16.32 24.91 6.67
CA PHE A 17 15.42 24.27 5.71
C PHE A 17 14.77 23.08 6.43
N LEU A 18 13.50 23.23 6.79
CA LEU A 18 12.68 22.14 7.31
C LEU A 18 12.37 21.21 6.14
N PHE A 19 13.09 20.11 6.01
CA PHE A 19 12.74 19.05 5.06
C PHE A 19 11.51 18.31 5.61
N ILE A 20 10.34 18.62 5.08
CA ILE A 20 9.12 17.86 5.35
C ILE A 20 9.19 16.59 4.50
N ASN A 21 9.56 15.48 5.13
CA ASN A 21 9.48 14.18 4.48
C ASN A 21 8.05 13.64 4.60
N THR A 22 7.25 13.79 3.54
CA THR A 22 5.93 13.18 3.46
C THR A 22 6.11 11.72 3.07
N ALA A 23 6.17 10.83 4.06
CA ALA A 23 6.11 9.39 3.80
C ALA A 23 4.77 9.07 3.13
N SER A 24 4.81 8.61 1.88
CA SER A 24 3.62 8.09 1.20
C SER A 24 3.30 6.72 1.79
N ALA A 25 2.12 6.58 2.38
CA ALA A 25 1.68 5.28 2.88
C ALA A 25 1.44 4.34 1.68
N ALA A 26 2.00 3.13 1.75
CA ALA A 26 1.74 2.11 0.74
C ALA A 26 0.23 1.80 0.70
N GLU A 27 -0.32 1.70 -0.50
CA GLU A 27 -1.71 1.27 -0.69
C GLU A 27 -1.89 -0.14 -0.11
N GLN A 28 -3.07 -0.40 0.46
CA GLN A 28 -3.39 -1.65 1.14
C GLN A 28 -4.69 -2.24 0.60
N ALA A 29 -4.69 -3.54 0.36
CA ALA A 29 -5.87 -4.28 -0.05
C ALA A 29 -5.95 -5.64 0.66
N MET A 30 -7.16 -6.14 0.85
CA MET A 30 -7.44 -7.42 1.49
C MET A 30 -8.32 -8.26 0.56
N ILE A 31 -7.89 -9.47 0.24
CA ILE A 31 -8.73 -10.47 -0.41
C ILE A 31 -9.40 -11.31 0.66
N VAL A 32 -10.74 -11.33 0.66
CA VAL A 32 -11.54 -12.24 1.47
C VAL A 32 -12.04 -13.36 0.57
N PHE A 33 -11.47 -14.55 0.73
CA PHE A 33 -11.73 -15.72 -0.09
C PHE A 33 -12.78 -16.63 0.58
N ASP A 34 -13.94 -16.78 -0.05
CA ASP A 34 -14.95 -17.74 0.39
C ASP A 34 -14.48 -19.18 0.06
N ALA A 35 -14.32 -19.99 1.10
CA ALA A 35 -14.05 -21.42 1.02
C ALA A 35 -15.09 -22.23 1.82
N SER A 36 -16.31 -21.69 1.96
CA SER A 36 -17.45 -22.36 2.59
C SER A 36 -17.95 -23.56 1.77
N GLY A 37 -18.77 -24.41 2.39
CA GLY A 37 -19.37 -25.57 1.76
C GLY A 37 -20.08 -25.29 0.43
N SER A 38 -20.68 -24.11 0.26
CA SER A 38 -21.38 -23.71 -0.96
C SER A 38 -20.47 -23.60 -2.19
N MET A 39 -19.16 -23.42 -1.97
CA MET A 39 -18.16 -23.28 -3.02
C MET A 39 -17.79 -24.61 -3.69
N TRP A 40 -18.17 -25.74 -3.09
CA TRP A 40 -18.04 -27.07 -3.72
C TRP A 40 -19.15 -27.37 -4.73
N ALA A 41 -20.21 -26.56 -4.76
CA ALA A 41 -21.23 -26.67 -5.80
C ALA A 41 -20.63 -26.38 -7.19
N ARG A 42 -21.27 -26.89 -8.24
CA ARG A 42 -20.82 -26.68 -9.62
C ARG A 42 -21.47 -25.46 -10.26
N VAL A 43 -20.70 -24.80 -11.12
CA VAL A 43 -21.13 -23.77 -12.08
C VAL A 43 -20.38 -24.06 -13.38
N ASP A 44 -21.09 -24.05 -14.51
CA ASP A 44 -20.51 -24.35 -15.84
C ASP A 44 -19.65 -25.63 -15.87
N GLY A 45 -20.12 -26.67 -15.17
CA GLY A 45 -19.41 -27.95 -15.12
C GLY A 45 -18.11 -27.93 -14.32
N ARG A 46 -17.82 -26.92 -13.50
CA ARG A 46 -16.65 -26.85 -12.59
C ARG A 46 -17.08 -26.48 -11.17
N GLU A 47 -16.34 -26.91 -10.16
CA GLU A 47 -16.60 -26.45 -8.79
C GLU A 47 -16.35 -24.94 -8.68
N LYS A 48 -17.22 -24.20 -7.98
CA LYS A 48 -17.09 -22.75 -7.81
C LYS A 48 -15.75 -22.37 -7.18
N ILE A 49 -15.24 -23.17 -6.23
CA ILE A 49 -13.94 -22.93 -5.60
C ILE A 49 -12.78 -23.00 -6.59
N VAL A 50 -12.90 -23.83 -7.62
CA VAL A 50 -11.90 -23.92 -8.68
C VAL A 50 -11.92 -22.67 -9.54
N VAL A 51 -13.11 -22.19 -9.92
CA VAL A 51 -13.27 -20.92 -10.66
C VAL A 51 -12.74 -19.74 -9.85
N ALA A 52 -13.06 -19.68 -8.56
CA ALA A 52 -12.57 -18.63 -7.65
C ALA A 52 -11.04 -18.66 -7.49
N LYS A 53 -10.42 -19.85 -7.40
CA LYS A 53 -8.96 -20.01 -7.37
C LYS A 53 -8.31 -19.52 -8.66
N ASP A 54 -8.93 -19.76 -9.82
CA ASP A 54 -8.41 -19.28 -11.11
C ASP A 54 -8.47 -17.76 -11.20
N ALA A 55 -9.57 -17.15 -10.77
CA ALA A 55 -9.69 -15.69 -10.67
C ALA A 55 -8.65 -15.10 -9.70
N LEU A 56 -8.47 -15.71 -8.52
CA LEU A 56 -7.45 -15.29 -7.56
C LEU A 56 -6.04 -15.31 -8.16
N LYS A 57 -5.67 -16.36 -8.90
CA LYS A 57 -4.38 -16.44 -9.60
C LYS A 57 -4.20 -15.30 -10.60
N GLN A 58 -5.26 -14.92 -11.33
CA GLN A 58 -5.19 -13.81 -12.30
C GLN A 58 -4.95 -12.48 -11.59
N VAL A 59 -5.69 -12.22 -10.50
CA VAL A 59 -5.52 -11.00 -9.69
C VAL A 59 -4.10 -10.91 -9.13
N VAL A 60 -3.59 -11.98 -8.50
CA VAL A 60 -2.25 -11.98 -7.88
C VAL A 60 -1.14 -11.84 -8.94
N ARG A 61 -1.32 -12.39 -10.15
CA ARG A 61 -0.33 -12.27 -11.24
C ARG A 61 -0.18 -10.85 -11.77
N GLN A 62 -1.24 -10.06 -11.73
CA GLN A 62 -1.26 -8.67 -12.20
C GLN A 62 -1.14 -7.67 -11.06
N TRP A 63 -0.82 -8.16 -9.85
CA TRP A 63 -0.78 -7.34 -8.64
C TRP A 63 0.37 -6.34 -8.68
N ASN A 64 0.11 -5.11 -8.23
CA ASN A 64 1.16 -4.12 -8.02
C ASN A 64 2.01 -4.51 -6.80
N PRO A 65 3.31 -4.80 -6.94
CA PRO A 65 4.15 -5.22 -5.81
C PRO A 65 4.32 -4.13 -4.75
N GLU A 66 4.08 -2.86 -5.08
CA GLU A 66 4.13 -1.74 -4.13
C GLU A 66 2.86 -1.64 -3.26
N THR A 67 1.79 -2.33 -3.65
CA THR A 67 0.54 -2.39 -2.87
C THR A 67 0.59 -3.59 -1.92
N GLN A 68 0.45 -3.33 -0.62
CA GLN A 68 0.39 -4.37 0.39
C GLN A 68 -0.89 -5.20 0.24
N LEU A 69 -0.73 -6.53 0.12
CA LEU A 69 -1.84 -7.47 -0.07
C LEU A 69 -1.99 -8.39 1.15
N GLY A 70 -3.17 -8.34 1.77
CA GLY A 70 -3.63 -9.33 2.73
C GLY A 70 -4.52 -10.40 2.08
N LEU A 71 -4.54 -11.60 2.67
CA LEU A 71 -5.44 -12.69 2.28
C LEU A 71 -6.07 -13.32 3.53
N MET A 72 -7.40 -13.43 3.52
CA MET A 72 -8.17 -14.18 4.52
C MET A 72 -9.06 -15.20 3.81
N ALA A 73 -9.08 -16.44 4.27
CA ALA A 73 -10.04 -17.44 3.81
C ALA A 73 -11.04 -17.79 4.92
N TYR A 74 -12.33 -17.77 4.62
CA TYR A 74 -13.38 -18.15 5.58
C TYR A 74 -14.15 -19.39 5.11
N GLY A 75 -14.86 -20.05 6.02
CA GLY A 75 -15.67 -21.24 5.70
C GLY A 75 -14.87 -22.53 5.49
N HIS A 76 -13.53 -22.49 5.51
CA HIS A 76 -12.64 -23.62 5.20
C HIS A 76 -12.54 -24.71 6.29
N ARG A 77 -13.22 -24.58 7.43
CA ARG A 77 -13.12 -25.49 8.60
C ARG A 77 -14.43 -26.20 8.94
N ARG A 78 -15.43 -26.11 8.07
CA ARG A 78 -16.75 -26.68 8.28
C ARG A 78 -17.04 -27.75 7.24
#